data_AF-A0A2N5YVK4-F1
#
_entry.id   AF-A0A2N5YVK4-F1
#
_cell.length_a   1.000
_cell.length_b   1.000
_cell.length_c   1.000
_cell.angle_alpha   90.00
_cell.angle_beta   90.00
_cell.angle_gamma   90.00
#
_symmetry.space_group_name_H-M   'P 1'
#
loop_
_entity.id
_entity.type
_entity.pdbx_description
1 polymer ?
#
loop_
_entity_poly.entity_id
_entity_poly.type
_entity_poly.pdbx_seq_one_letter_code
_entity_poly.pdbx_strand_id
1 'polypeptide(L)'
;MKNKVDLKTLTLILLGIVLSISSFAQYTLQDSDVTITDGVIQECTYVGGDTYIIIPDQLSGQTVTGIADEYSDDGVFANMGLIQVDLPSGMEYIGEYAFFGNSIETVNFSNCPDLEKIGIGAFHSNSFIDVDLSGNINLISIGSTAFFTQQGDGLTSVNLSGCTSLETIESSAFSANQIASLNLSSCTSLVEIGIGAFSNNKLTVLNLSGCTSLLKIGGYAFNNNSMSGFSLPVNTQYSSFGWIDENNNQYDGGDFVSNFIVEYWVPVTYTIQDADVTIVEGVITEFIYDYTETSITIPEILQGQTVIGIADDNTEGVFEGKGITEVFFP
;
A
#
# COMPACT_ATOMS: atom_id res chain seq x y z
N MET A 1 48.44 -35.43 2.28
CA MET A 1 47.48 -35.99 1.30
C MET A 1 46.30 -35.04 1.25
N LYS A 2 46.22 -34.21 0.21
CA LYS A 2 45.15 -33.22 0.03
C LYS A 2 44.01 -33.90 -0.73
N ASN A 3 42.85 -34.06 -0.09
CA ASN A 3 41.62 -34.43 -0.77
C ASN A 3 41.22 -33.28 -1.71
N LYS A 4 41.49 -33.46 -3.01
CA LYS A 4 40.82 -32.70 -4.05
C LYS A 4 39.38 -33.23 -4.12
N VAL A 5 38.45 -32.47 -3.55
CA VAL A 5 37.03 -32.62 -3.90
C VAL A 5 36.91 -32.27 -5.37
N ASP A 6 36.44 -33.22 -6.17
CA ASP A 6 36.21 -33.03 -7.60
C ASP A 6 35.01 -32.07 -7.79
N LEU A 7 35.29 -30.84 -8.22
CA LEU A 7 34.27 -29.81 -8.45
C LEU A 7 33.32 -30.15 -9.61
N LYS A 8 33.54 -31.22 -10.38
CA LYS A 8 32.65 -31.63 -11.48
C LYS A 8 31.46 -32.48 -11.05
N THR A 9 31.43 -32.97 -9.81
CA THR A 9 30.30 -33.74 -9.28
C THR A 9 29.31 -32.88 -8.47
N LEU A 10 29.59 -31.58 -8.31
CA LEU A 10 28.71 -30.64 -7.61
C LEU A 10 27.73 -29.90 -8.54
N THR A 11 27.91 -29.99 -9.87
CA THR A 11 27.02 -29.34 -10.86
C THR A 11 25.81 -30.20 -11.26
N LEU A 12 25.61 -31.37 -10.64
CA LEU A 12 24.52 -32.29 -10.98
C LEU A 12 23.56 -32.58 -9.81
N ILE A 13 23.66 -31.83 -8.71
CA ILE A 13 22.70 -31.91 -7.57
C ILE A 13 21.84 -30.63 -7.48
N LEU A 14 22.12 -29.60 -8.29
CA LEU A 14 21.27 -28.42 -8.45
C LEU A 14 20.41 -28.47 -9.74
N LEU A 15 19.95 -29.67 -10.09
CA LEU A 15 18.96 -29.91 -11.15
C LEU A 15 17.97 -31.01 -10.70
N GLY A 16 17.69 -31.06 -9.39
CA GLY A 16 16.87 -32.08 -8.73
C GLY A 16 15.70 -31.50 -7.92
N ILE A 17 15.43 -30.20 -8.07
CA ILE A 17 14.12 -29.61 -7.76
C ILE A 17 13.63 -29.02 -9.09
N VAL A 18 13.48 -29.89 -10.09
CA VAL A 18 12.37 -29.68 -11.01
C VAL A 18 11.16 -29.87 -10.10
N LEU A 19 10.54 -28.74 -9.77
CA LEU A 19 9.16 -28.68 -9.29
C LEU A 19 8.40 -29.84 -9.91
N SER A 20 7.70 -30.62 -9.11
CA SER A 20 6.65 -31.46 -9.65
C SER A 20 5.65 -30.52 -10.32
N ILE A 21 5.88 -30.18 -11.59
CA ILE A 21 4.89 -29.56 -12.44
C ILE A 21 3.89 -30.68 -12.67
N SER A 22 2.95 -30.84 -11.75
CA SER A 22 1.62 -31.26 -12.15
C SER A 22 1.24 -30.28 -13.25
N SER A 23 1.24 -30.74 -14.51
CA SER A 23 0.78 -29.94 -15.63
C SER A 23 -0.73 -29.76 -15.43
N PHE A 24 -1.11 -28.72 -14.70
CA PHE A 24 -2.49 -28.29 -14.68
C PHE A 24 -2.84 -27.91 -16.12
N ALA A 25 -3.99 -28.38 -16.59
CA ALA A 25 -4.48 -27.93 -17.87
C ALA A 25 -4.69 -26.42 -17.76
N GLN A 26 -4.10 -25.68 -18.70
CA GLN A 26 -4.27 -24.24 -18.79
C GLN A 26 -5.46 -23.95 -19.70
N TYR A 27 -6.26 -22.96 -19.32
CA TYR A 27 -7.39 -22.50 -20.11
C TYR A 27 -7.25 -21.02 -20.43
N THR A 28 -7.14 -20.68 -21.72
CA THR A 28 -7.18 -19.28 -22.15
C THR A 28 -8.63 -18.83 -22.27
N LEU A 29 -9.02 -17.80 -21.52
CA LEU A 29 -10.36 -17.23 -21.61
C LEU A 29 -10.70 -16.83 -23.05
N GLN A 30 -11.94 -17.05 -23.42
CA GLN A 30 -12.52 -16.71 -24.71
C GLN A 30 -13.56 -15.61 -24.55
N ASP A 31 -13.92 -14.95 -25.65
CA ASP A 31 -14.98 -13.92 -25.67
C ASP A 31 -16.31 -14.42 -25.09
N SER A 32 -16.61 -15.72 -25.18
CA SER A 32 -17.84 -16.30 -24.63
C SER A 32 -17.82 -16.44 -23.10
N ASP A 33 -16.65 -16.38 -22.48
CA ASP A 33 -16.49 -16.62 -21.06
C ASP A 33 -16.75 -15.34 -20.25
N VAL A 34 -16.62 -14.17 -20.88
CA VAL A 34 -16.62 -12.87 -20.17
C VAL A 34 -17.54 -11.84 -20.80
N THR A 35 -17.92 -10.85 -20.01
CA THR A 35 -18.44 -9.57 -20.51
C THR A 35 -17.40 -8.48 -20.30
N ILE A 36 -17.21 -7.60 -21.29
CA ILE A 36 -16.20 -6.53 -21.25
C ILE A 36 -16.81 -5.21 -21.66
N THR A 37 -16.59 -4.18 -20.84
CA THR A 37 -16.96 -2.80 -21.10
C THR A 37 -15.74 -1.92 -20.95
N ASP A 38 -15.42 -1.15 -22.00
CA ASP A 38 -14.29 -0.21 -22.05
C ASP A 38 -12.94 -0.83 -21.60
N GLY A 39 -12.67 -2.06 -22.05
CA GLY A 39 -11.45 -2.81 -21.71
C GLY A 39 -11.46 -3.50 -20.34
N VAL A 40 -12.51 -3.32 -19.54
CA VAL A 40 -12.63 -3.90 -18.20
C VAL A 40 -13.55 -5.12 -18.21
N ILE A 41 -13.06 -6.25 -17.71
CA ILE A 41 -13.85 -7.47 -17.51
C ILE A 41 -14.87 -7.22 -16.40
N GLN A 42 -16.15 -7.29 -16.73
CA GLN A 42 -17.27 -7.04 -15.81
C GLN A 42 -17.72 -8.34 -15.16
N GLU A 43 -17.86 -9.42 -15.92
CA GLU A 43 -18.31 -10.71 -15.41
C GLU A 43 -17.51 -11.84 -16.07
N CYS A 44 -17.32 -12.95 -15.35
CA CYS A 44 -16.77 -14.19 -15.87
C CYS A 44 -17.73 -15.36 -15.58
N THR A 45 -18.13 -16.08 -16.62
CA THR A 45 -19.03 -17.24 -16.56
C THR A 45 -18.29 -18.57 -16.71
N TYR A 46 -16.95 -18.53 -16.70
CA TYR A 46 -16.14 -19.75 -16.74
C TYR A 46 -16.43 -20.60 -15.50
N VAL A 47 -16.93 -21.81 -15.73
CA VAL A 47 -17.30 -22.80 -14.69
C VAL A 47 -16.46 -24.08 -14.80
N GLY A 48 -15.34 -24.03 -15.54
CA GLY A 48 -14.53 -25.19 -15.92
C GLY A 48 -13.66 -25.76 -14.79
N GLY A 49 -13.23 -27.02 -14.97
CA GLY A 49 -12.43 -27.79 -13.99
C GLY A 49 -10.92 -27.54 -14.06
N ASP A 50 -10.47 -26.57 -14.86
CA ASP A 50 -9.08 -26.15 -14.91
C ASP A 50 -8.83 -25.05 -13.88
N THR A 51 -7.76 -25.19 -13.10
CA THR A 51 -7.38 -24.28 -12.01
C THR A 51 -6.36 -23.23 -12.46
N TYR A 52 -5.89 -23.29 -13.71
CA TYR A 52 -4.98 -22.31 -14.29
C TYR A 52 -5.64 -21.63 -15.49
N ILE A 53 -5.91 -20.33 -15.36
CA ILE A 53 -6.47 -19.52 -16.45
C ILE A 53 -5.44 -18.53 -17.02
N ILE A 54 -5.58 -18.23 -18.31
CA ILE A 54 -4.86 -17.15 -19.00
C ILE A 54 -5.90 -16.12 -19.42
N ILE A 55 -5.77 -14.89 -18.94
CA ILE A 55 -6.55 -13.74 -19.40
C ILE A 55 -5.77 -13.09 -20.56
N PRO A 56 -6.20 -13.24 -21.82
CA PRO A 56 -5.44 -12.73 -22.97
C PRO A 56 -5.53 -11.21 -23.08
N ASP A 57 -4.56 -10.60 -23.79
CA ASP A 57 -4.50 -9.14 -24.02
C ASP A 57 -5.71 -8.57 -24.75
N GLN A 58 -6.47 -9.42 -25.46
CA GLN A 58 -7.64 -9.03 -26.23
C GLN A 58 -8.79 -9.99 -25.97
N LEU A 59 -9.95 -9.43 -25.63
CA LEU A 59 -11.21 -10.15 -25.52
C LEU A 59 -12.33 -9.25 -26.05
N SER A 60 -13.26 -9.81 -26.80
CA SER A 60 -14.36 -9.09 -27.45
C SER A 60 -13.89 -7.90 -28.30
N GLY A 61 -12.71 -8.01 -28.91
CA GLY A 61 -12.09 -6.96 -29.73
C GLY A 61 -11.60 -5.73 -28.95
N GLN A 62 -11.52 -5.83 -27.62
CA GLN A 62 -11.02 -4.78 -26.73
C GLN A 62 -9.71 -5.23 -26.07
N THR A 63 -8.80 -4.29 -25.85
CA THR A 63 -7.66 -4.52 -24.94
C THR A 63 -8.16 -4.72 -23.53
N VAL A 64 -7.72 -5.78 -22.87
CA VAL A 64 -8.04 -6.02 -21.48
C VAL A 64 -7.13 -5.17 -20.60
N THR A 65 -7.70 -4.11 -20.02
CA THR A 65 -7.00 -3.17 -19.14
C THR A 65 -7.40 -3.29 -17.68
N GLY A 66 -8.50 -3.98 -17.37
CA GLY A 66 -8.87 -4.16 -15.98
C GLY A 66 -9.86 -5.27 -15.69
N ILE A 67 -10.05 -5.48 -14.39
CA ILE A 67 -11.07 -6.35 -13.81
C ILE A 67 -11.95 -5.46 -12.92
N ALA A 68 -13.26 -5.53 -13.10
CA ALA A 68 -14.21 -4.66 -12.42
C ALA A 68 -14.21 -4.86 -10.89
N ASP A 69 -14.64 -3.82 -10.19
CA ASP A 69 -15.03 -3.92 -8.79
C ASP A 69 -16.35 -4.65 -8.66
N GLU A 70 -16.43 -5.52 -7.66
CA GLU A 70 -17.68 -6.11 -7.24
C GLU A 70 -17.88 -5.93 -5.74
N TYR A 71 -19.13 -6.01 -5.30
CA TYR A 71 -19.45 -5.84 -3.89
C TYR A 71 -19.18 -7.13 -3.12
N SER A 72 -18.35 -7.03 -2.06
CA SER A 72 -18.04 -8.14 -1.14
C SER A 72 -17.33 -9.31 -1.83
N ASP A 73 -17.57 -10.54 -1.40
CA ASP A 73 -16.77 -11.72 -1.73
C ASP A 73 -17.11 -12.31 -3.14
N ASP A 74 -17.75 -11.52 -4.00
CA ASP A 74 -18.32 -11.89 -5.31
C ASP A 74 -17.53 -11.31 -6.50
N GLY A 75 -16.23 -11.05 -6.33
CA GLY A 75 -15.33 -10.58 -7.39
C GLY A 75 -15.42 -11.37 -8.70
N VAL A 76 -15.05 -10.74 -9.82
CA VAL A 76 -15.17 -11.29 -11.19
C VAL A 76 -14.59 -12.70 -11.34
N PHE A 77 -13.49 -13.00 -10.66
CA PHE A 77 -12.85 -14.32 -10.60
C PHE A 77 -12.85 -14.93 -9.19
N ALA A 78 -13.73 -14.50 -8.30
CA ALA A 78 -13.79 -14.97 -6.92
C ALA A 78 -14.29 -16.42 -6.83
N ASN A 79 -13.74 -17.18 -5.89
CA ASN A 79 -14.17 -18.54 -5.51
C ASN A 79 -14.22 -19.55 -6.67
N MET A 80 -13.39 -19.36 -7.70
CA MET A 80 -13.36 -20.23 -8.89
C MET A 80 -12.44 -21.45 -8.74
N GLY A 81 -11.70 -21.56 -7.62
CA GLY A 81 -10.74 -22.63 -7.39
C GLY A 81 -9.45 -22.48 -8.20
N LEU A 82 -9.10 -21.26 -8.59
CA LEU A 82 -7.87 -20.96 -9.33
C LEU A 82 -6.64 -21.20 -8.46
N ILE A 83 -5.58 -21.76 -9.03
CA ILE A 83 -4.25 -21.90 -8.42
C ILE A 83 -3.20 -21.04 -9.13
N GLN A 84 -3.50 -20.61 -10.36
CA GLN A 84 -2.61 -19.77 -11.16
C GLN A 84 -3.44 -18.92 -12.11
N VAL A 85 -2.98 -17.70 -12.35
CA VAL A 85 -3.54 -16.81 -13.37
C VAL A 85 -2.41 -16.07 -14.09
N ASP A 86 -2.46 -16.08 -15.42
CA ASP A 86 -1.68 -15.18 -16.25
C ASP A 86 -2.53 -13.94 -16.57
N LEU A 87 -2.06 -12.78 -16.12
CA LEU A 87 -2.68 -11.48 -16.40
C LEU A 87 -2.17 -10.91 -17.74
N PRO A 88 -3.00 -10.12 -18.45
CA PRO A 88 -2.61 -9.48 -19.71
C PRO A 88 -1.64 -8.33 -19.47
N SER A 89 -0.90 -7.99 -20.53
CA SER A 89 0.15 -6.99 -20.49
C SER A 89 -0.34 -5.56 -20.30
N GLY A 90 -1.55 -5.27 -20.77
CA GLY A 90 -2.20 -3.96 -20.61
C GLY A 90 -2.95 -3.79 -19.29
N MET A 91 -2.79 -4.69 -18.32
CA MET A 91 -3.51 -4.62 -17.04
C MET A 91 -3.10 -3.37 -16.25
N GLU A 92 -4.04 -2.45 -16.07
CA GLU A 92 -3.94 -1.21 -15.29
C GLU A 92 -4.64 -1.36 -13.93
N TYR A 93 -5.74 -2.13 -13.89
CA TYR A 93 -6.65 -2.18 -12.74
C TYR A 93 -7.11 -3.59 -12.35
N ILE A 94 -6.82 -4.02 -11.11
CA ILE A 94 -7.40 -5.22 -10.53
C ILE A 94 -8.42 -4.81 -9.48
N GLY A 95 -9.71 -5.02 -9.78
CA GLY A 95 -10.81 -4.56 -8.93
C GLY A 95 -10.93 -5.23 -7.57
N GLU A 96 -11.84 -4.68 -6.78
CA GLU A 96 -12.19 -5.19 -5.45
C GLU A 96 -12.61 -6.66 -5.53
N TYR A 97 -12.01 -7.47 -4.65
CA TYR A 97 -12.26 -8.90 -4.51
C TYR A 97 -12.06 -9.74 -5.78
N ALA A 98 -11.44 -9.19 -6.84
CA ALA A 98 -11.34 -9.80 -8.16
C ALA A 98 -10.97 -11.29 -8.16
N PHE A 99 -10.06 -11.72 -7.30
CA PHE A 99 -9.61 -13.11 -7.15
C PHE A 99 -9.82 -13.65 -5.72
N PHE A 100 -10.76 -13.11 -4.96
CA PHE A 100 -11.07 -13.54 -3.59
C PHE A 100 -11.32 -15.05 -3.52
N GLY A 101 -10.82 -15.71 -2.47
CA GLY A 101 -11.22 -17.08 -2.13
C GLY A 101 -10.76 -18.15 -3.14
N ASN A 102 -9.64 -17.91 -3.83
CA ASN A 102 -8.98 -18.91 -4.66
C ASN A 102 -7.83 -19.59 -3.90
N SER A 103 -6.96 -20.31 -4.60
CA SER A 103 -5.73 -20.92 -4.08
C SER A 103 -4.53 -20.52 -4.92
N ILE A 104 -4.53 -19.27 -5.42
CA ILE A 104 -3.48 -18.76 -6.29
C ILE A 104 -2.16 -18.72 -5.52
N GLU A 105 -1.13 -19.38 -6.07
CA GLU A 105 0.19 -19.47 -5.46
C GLU A 105 1.16 -18.38 -5.97
N THR A 106 0.98 -17.95 -7.23
CA THR A 106 1.84 -16.96 -7.87
C THR A 106 1.09 -16.21 -8.97
N VAL A 107 1.48 -14.95 -9.17
CA VAL A 107 1.10 -14.10 -10.29
C VAL A 107 2.36 -13.37 -10.76
N ASN A 108 2.65 -13.42 -12.06
CA ASN A 108 3.78 -12.69 -12.61
C ASN A 108 3.39 -11.22 -12.91
N PHE A 109 3.46 -10.36 -11.89
CA PHE A 109 3.15 -8.93 -12.05
C PHE A 109 4.12 -8.17 -12.95
N SER A 110 5.31 -8.71 -13.24
CA SER A 110 6.25 -8.09 -14.19
C SER A 110 5.71 -8.03 -15.62
N ASN A 111 4.68 -8.83 -15.93
CA ASN A 111 3.98 -8.76 -17.20
C ASN A 111 2.99 -7.58 -17.27
N CYS A 112 2.67 -6.91 -16.17
CA CYS A 112 1.69 -5.83 -16.09
C CYS A 112 2.36 -4.47 -15.76
N PRO A 113 3.23 -3.93 -16.63
CA PRO A 113 4.00 -2.72 -16.32
C PRO A 113 3.12 -1.49 -16.07
N ASP A 114 1.92 -1.48 -16.62
CA ASP A 114 0.95 -0.39 -16.51
C ASP A 114 0.01 -0.52 -15.29
N LEU A 115 0.22 -1.52 -14.42
CA LEU A 115 -0.61 -1.74 -13.25
C LEU A 115 -0.55 -0.54 -12.29
N GLU A 116 -1.69 0.12 -12.08
CA GLU A 116 -1.85 1.30 -11.24
C GLU A 116 -2.50 0.97 -9.89
N LYS A 117 -3.43 0.00 -9.83
CA LYS A 117 -4.15 -0.29 -8.58
C LYS A 117 -4.49 -1.76 -8.42
N ILE A 118 -4.30 -2.25 -7.20
CA ILE A 118 -4.79 -3.53 -6.69
C ILE A 118 -5.88 -3.22 -5.65
N GLY A 119 -7.12 -3.61 -5.93
CA GLY A 119 -8.30 -3.26 -5.16
C GLY A 119 -8.38 -3.92 -3.78
N ILE A 120 -9.36 -3.47 -2.99
CA ILE A 120 -9.69 -4.02 -1.68
C ILE A 120 -9.95 -5.52 -1.82
N GLY A 121 -9.27 -6.33 -1.02
CA GLY A 121 -9.46 -7.78 -1.00
C GLY A 121 -9.18 -8.51 -2.31
N ALA A 122 -8.54 -7.86 -3.31
CA ALA A 122 -8.37 -8.40 -4.66
C ALA A 122 -7.82 -9.84 -4.71
N PHE A 123 -6.91 -10.18 -3.81
CA PHE A 123 -6.31 -11.51 -3.67
C PHE A 123 -6.53 -12.11 -2.26
N HIS A 124 -7.53 -11.62 -1.52
CA HIS A 124 -7.83 -12.09 -0.18
C HIS A 124 -8.15 -13.60 -0.18
N SER A 125 -7.68 -14.31 0.85
CA SER A 125 -7.86 -15.77 1.02
C SER A 125 -7.29 -16.61 -0.12
N ASN A 126 -6.14 -16.21 -0.66
CA ASN A 126 -5.31 -17.03 -1.56
C ASN A 126 -4.12 -17.70 -0.82
N SER A 127 -3.30 -18.43 -1.58
CA SER A 127 -2.17 -19.24 -1.11
C SER A 127 -0.83 -18.74 -1.66
N PHE A 128 -0.69 -17.42 -1.87
CA PHE A 128 0.51 -16.82 -2.46
C PHE A 128 1.77 -17.22 -1.71
N ILE A 129 2.83 -17.54 -2.45
CA ILE A 129 4.14 -17.87 -1.90
C ILE A 129 5.02 -16.61 -1.83
N ASP A 130 4.97 -15.79 -2.89
CA ASP A 130 5.71 -14.54 -3.04
C ASP A 130 4.91 -13.53 -3.88
N VAL A 131 5.20 -12.24 -3.67
CA VAL A 131 4.69 -11.11 -4.45
C VAL A 131 5.87 -10.21 -4.78
N ASP A 132 6.20 -10.12 -6.06
CA ASP A 132 7.18 -9.16 -6.59
C ASP A 132 6.48 -8.12 -7.47
N LEU A 133 6.42 -6.89 -6.96
CA LEU A 133 5.84 -5.71 -7.60
C LEU A 133 6.92 -4.67 -7.97
N SER A 134 8.20 -5.00 -7.82
CA SER A 134 9.31 -4.04 -8.02
C SER A 134 9.45 -3.50 -9.45
N GLY A 135 8.80 -4.14 -10.43
CA GLY A 135 8.70 -3.65 -11.81
C GLY A 135 7.50 -2.74 -12.08
N ASN A 136 6.53 -2.67 -11.16
CA ASN A 136 5.28 -1.94 -11.34
C ASN A 136 5.43 -0.50 -10.84
N ILE A 137 6.24 0.29 -11.57
CA ILE A 137 6.58 1.68 -11.19
C ILE A 137 5.38 2.63 -11.22
N ASN A 138 4.30 2.26 -11.93
CA ASN A 138 3.05 3.01 -12.02
C ASN A 138 2.03 2.64 -10.93
N LEU A 139 2.32 1.63 -10.08
CA LEU A 139 1.42 1.21 -9.01
C LEU A 139 1.25 2.36 -8.01
N ILE A 140 0.01 2.83 -7.83
CA ILE A 140 -0.39 3.93 -6.96
C ILE A 140 -0.88 3.42 -5.60
N SER A 141 -1.66 2.34 -5.59
CA SER A 141 -2.31 1.88 -4.35
C SER A 141 -2.48 0.37 -4.27
N ILE A 142 -2.34 -0.15 -3.04
CA ILE A 142 -2.70 -1.52 -2.67
C ILE A 142 -3.81 -1.46 -1.62
N GLY A 143 -4.99 -1.94 -1.99
CA GLY A 143 -6.21 -1.83 -1.21
C GLY A 143 -6.24 -2.66 0.06
N SER A 144 -7.19 -2.32 0.93
CA SER A 144 -7.36 -2.94 2.23
C SER A 144 -7.55 -4.46 2.09
N THR A 145 -6.82 -5.23 2.89
CA THR A 145 -6.84 -6.70 2.86
C THR A 145 -6.48 -7.37 1.51
N ALA A 146 -5.91 -6.64 0.55
CA ALA A 146 -5.65 -7.13 -0.81
C ALA A 146 -4.99 -8.52 -0.87
N PHE A 147 -4.01 -8.80 -0.01
CA PHE A 147 -3.29 -10.07 0.09
C PHE A 147 -3.44 -10.72 1.47
N PHE A 148 -4.54 -10.45 2.17
CA PHE A 148 -4.82 -11.05 3.48
C PHE A 148 -5.10 -12.55 3.36
N THR A 149 -4.63 -13.36 4.30
CA THR A 149 -4.97 -14.79 4.40
C THR A 149 -5.14 -15.23 5.85
N GLN A 150 -5.91 -16.30 6.08
CA GLN A 150 -6.08 -16.92 7.41
C GLN A 150 -5.55 -18.37 7.45
N GLN A 151 -4.96 -18.85 6.36
CA GLN A 151 -4.69 -20.28 6.16
C GLN A 151 -3.38 -20.76 6.80
N GLY A 152 -2.50 -19.86 7.25
CA GLY A 152 -1.25 -20.23 7.92
C GLY A 152 -0.11 -20.70 7.01
N ASP A 153 -0.38 -21.02 5.74
CA ASP A 153 0.60 -21.40 4.71
C ASP A 153 0.83 -20.26 3.68
N GLY A 154 0.89 -19.01 4.17
CA GLY A 154 0.81 -17.79 3.35
C GLY A 154 2.12 -17.18 2.85
N LEU A 155 1.98 -16.00 2.25
CA LEU A 155 3.00 -15.20 1.57
C LEU A 155 4.26 -15.02 2.42
N THR A 156 5.43 -15.36 1.86
CA THR A 156 6.71 -15.40 2.59
C THR A 156 7.63 -14.22 2.30
N SER A 157 7.46 -13.55 1.15
CA SER A 157 8.28 -12.41 0.73
C SER A 157 7.46 -11.42 -0.08
N VAL A 158 7.67 -10.12 0.19
CA VAL A 158 7.07 -9.03 -0.58
C VAL A 158 8.16 -8.05 -1.01
N ASN A 159 8.28 -7.85 -2.33
CA ASN A 159 9.19 -6.88 -2.92
C ASN A 159 8.41 -5.76 -3.60
N LEU A 160 8.44 -4.58 -3.01
CA LEU A 160 7.85 -3.34 -3.52
C LEU A 160 8.93 -2.31 -3.85
N SER A 161 10.20 -2.71 -3.89
CA SER A 161 11.28 -1.76 -4.10
C SER A 161 11.17 -1.06 -5.45
N GLY A 162 11.37 0.25 -5.46
CA GLY A 162 11.28 1.05 -6.67
C GLY A 162 9.87 1.28 -7.21
N CYS A 163 8.80 0.94 -6.48
CA CYS A 163 7.44 1.39 -6.78
C CYS A 163 7.33 2.91 -6.54
N THR A 164 7.87 3.70 -7.46
CA THR A 164 8.05 5.16 -7.28
C THR A 164 6.74 5.94 -7.28
N SER A 165 5.66 5.39 -7.81
CA SER A 165 4.32 6.01 -7.80
C SER A 165 3.44 5.51 -6.66
N LEU A 166 3.90 4.54 -5.86
CA LEU A 166 3.09 3.95 -4.80
C LEU A 166 2.88 4.98 -3.69
N GLU A 167 1.63 5.36 -3.46
CA GLU A 167 1.21 6.36 -2.48
C GLU A 167 0.68 5.70 -1.20
N THR A 168 -0.09 4.61 -1.34
CA THR A 168 -0.77 3.97 -0.20
C THR A 168 -0.66 2.46 -0.20
N ILE A 169 -0.42 1.91 0.99
CA ILE A 169 -0.65 0.51 1.32
C ILE A 169 -1.69 0.50 2.43
N GLU A 170 -2.92 0.13 2.11
CA GLU A 170 -4.04 0.31 3.02
C GLU A 170 -4.09 -0.72 4.16
N SER A 171 -5.10 -0.57 5.01
CA SER A 171 -5.28 -1.37 6.22
C SER A 171 -5.27 -2.87 5.95
N SER A 172 -4.44 -3.58 6.71
CA SER A 172 -4.30 -5.04 6.66
C SER A 172 -3.99 -5.63 5.28
N ALA A 173 -3.50 -4.84 4.31
CA ALA A 173 -3.24 -5.27 2.93
C ALA A 173 -2.43 -6.58 2.83
N PHE A 174 -1.47 -6.81 3.73
CA PHE A 174 -0.61 -8.00 3.78
C PHE A 174 -0.67 -8.71 5.15
N SER A 175 -1.71 -8.46 5.95
CA SER A 175 -1.83 -9.03 7.29
C SER A 175 -2.06 -10.54 7.26
N ALA A 176 -1.65 -11.21 8.35
CA ALA A 176 -1.88 -12.64 8.61
C ALA A 176 -1.22 -13.60 7.60
N ASN A 177 -0.03 -13.22 7.13
CA ASN A 177 0.82 -14.03 6.25
C ASN A 177 2.06 -14.57 7.00
N GLN A 178 3.05 -15.08 6.26
CA GLN A 178 4.33 -15.57 6.79
C GLN A 178 5.51 -14.72 6.31
N ILE A 179 5.29 -13.43 6.02
CA ILE A 179 6.27 -12.59 5.36
C ILE A 179 7.48 -12.43 6.28
N ALA A 180 8.65 -12.90 5.82
CA ALA A 180 9.90 -12.83 6.57
C ALA A 180 10.75 -11.61 6.17
N SER A 181 10.58 -11.13 4.95
CA SER A 181 11.28 -9.97 4.38
C SER A 181 10.32 -9.06 3.62
N LEU A 182 10.40 -7.76 3.92
CA LEU A 182 9.67 -6.71 3.24
C LEU A 182 10.65 -5.63 2.76
N ASN A 183 10.64 -5.39 1.45
CA ASN A 183 11.45 -4.35 0.83
C ASN A 183 10.56 -3.27 0.21
N LEU A 184 10.56 -2.08 0.82
CA LEU A 184 9.87 -0.86 0.35
C LEU A 184 10.88 0.20 -0.11
N SER A 185 12.14 -0.17 -0.34
CA SER A 185 13.16 0.82 -0.64
C SER A 185 12.87 1.59 -1.92
N SER A 186 13.12 2.90 -1.90
CA SER A 186 12.87 3.83 -3.01
C SER A 186 11.41 3.94 -3.44
N CYS A 187 10.44 3.61 -2.58
CA CYS A 187 9.04 4.02 -2.76
C CYS A 187 8.91 5.52 -2.43
N THR A 188 9.39 6.38 -3.32
CA THR A 188 9.57 7.82 -3.06
C THR A 188 8.27 8.59 -2.89
N SER A 189 7.16 8.08 -3.40
CA SER A 189 5.83 8.70 -3.28
C SER A 189 4.97 8.08 -2.17
N LEU A 190 5.48 7.08 -1.45
CA LEU A 190 4.70 6.39 -0.42
C LEU A 190 4.41 7.35 0.74
N VAL A 191 3.13 7.65 0.95
CA VAL A 191 2.63 8.58 1.97
C VAL A 191 2.14 7.82 3.20
N GLU A 192 1.45 6.70 3.01
CA GLU A 192 0.80 5.97 4.10
C GLU A 192 1.02 4.45 4.04
N ILE A 193 1.39 3.88 5.19
CA ILE A 193 1.25 2.46 5.50
C ILE A 193 0.11 2.35 6.52
N GLY A 194 -1.00 1.74 6.14
CA GLY A 194 -2.24 1.72 6.89
C GLY A 194 -2.22 0.83 8.13
N ILE A 195 -3.28 0.94 8.93
CA ILE A 195 -3.47 0.21 10.18
C ILE A 195 -3.32 -1.30 9.96
N GLY A 196 -2.41 -1.94 10.70
CA GLY A 196 -2.19 -3.37 10.62
C GLY A 196 -1.71 -3.91 9.26
N ALA A 197 -1.27 -3.05 8.32
CA ALA A 197 -0.95 -3.43 6.93
C ALA A 197 -0.09 -4.70 6.81
N PHE A 198 0.90 -4.87 7.67
CA PHE A 198 1.81 -6.02 7.71
C PHE A 198 1.76 -6.76 9.06
N SER A 199 0.64 -6.67 9.78
CA SER A 199 0.50 -7.31 11.09
C SER A 199 0.42 -8.84 10.98
N ASN A 200 0.76 -9.55 12.06
CA ASN A 200 0.68 -11.01 12.15
C ASN A 200 1.49 -11.72 11.06
N ASN A 201 2.76 -11.34 10.93
CA ASN A 201 3.70 -11.89 9.95
C ASN A 201 4.94 -12.48 10.66
N LYS A 202 6.04 -12.69 9.93
CA LYS A 202 7.33 -13.19 10.45
C LYS A 202 8.48 -12.23 10.17
N LEU A 203 8.20 -10.95 9.95
CA LEU A 203 9.20 -9.99 9.46
C LEU A 203 10.39 -9.97 10.39
N THR A 204 11.57 -10.22 9.82
CA THR A 204 12.87 -10.05 10.47
C THR A 204 13.65 -8.89 9.85
N VAL A 205 13.30 -8.52 8.62
CA VAL A 205 13.92 -7.46 7.84
C VAL A 205 12.84 -6.58 7.23
N LEU A 206 12.91 -5.29 7.52
CA LEU A 206 12.12 -4.22 6.93
C LEU A 206 13.08 -3.17 6.35
N ASN A 207 12.91 -2.83 5.08
CA ASN A 207 13.67 -1.77 4.44
C ASN A 207 12.75 -0.62 3.98
N LEU A 208 12.81 0.52 4.67
CA LEU A 208 12.11 1.77 4.34
C LEU A 208 13.05 2.84 3.76
N SER A 209 14.27 2.47 3.35
CA SER A 209 15.24 3.45 2.82
C SER A 209 14.72 4.12 1.54
N GLY A 210 14.74 5.44 1.49
CA GLY A 210 14.24 6.19 0.34
C GLY A 210 12.71 6.38 0.28
N CYS A 211 11.95 5.96 1.31
CA CYS A 211 10.54 6.36 1.48
C CYS A 211 10.45 7.82 1.98
N THR A 212 10.90 8.76 1.16
CA THR A 212 11.11 10.17 1.54
C THR A 212 9.84 11.00 1.69
N SER A 213 8.70 10.46 1.29
CA SER A 213 7.39 11.11 1.40
C SER A 213 6.49 10.44 2.44
N LEU A 214 6.98 9.43 3.18
CA LEU A 214 6.16 8.72 4.16
C LEU A 214 5.82 9.67 5.30
N LEU A 215 4.52 9.84 5.52
CA LEU A 215 3.95 10.71 6.55
C LEU A 215 3.25 9.93 7.64
N LYS A 216 2.80 8.70 7.37
CA LYS A 216 2.01 7.93 8.32
C LYS A 216 2.31 6.44 8.29
N ILE A 217 2.48 5.87 9.48
CA ILE A 217 2.54 4.44 9.75
C ILE A 217 1.45 4.16 10.78
N GLY A 218 0.33 3.61 10.31
CA GLY A 218 -0.85 3.36 11.12
C GLY A 218 -0.57 2.43 12.29
N GLY A 219 -1.38 2.57 13.35
CA GLY A 219 -1.32 1.68 14.51
C GLY A 219 -1.31 0.20 14.12
N TYR A 220 -0.58 -0.61 14.86
CA TYR A 220 -0.42 -2.04 14.61
C TYR A 220 0.20 -2.43 13.25
N ALA A 221 0.66 -1.49 12.41
CA ALA A 221 1.12 -1.78 11.03
C ALA A 221 2.10 -2.95 10.95
N PHE A 222 3.01 -3.08 11.91
CA PHE A 222 3.99 -4.16 11.99
C PHE A 222 3.83 -5.04 13.25
N ASN A 223 2.66 -5.01 13.91
CA ASN A 223 2.42 -5.78 15.13
C ASN A 223 2.50 -7.30 14.89
N ASN A 224 2.88 -8.07 15.91
CA ASN A 224 3.04 -9.53 15.84
C ASN A 224 3.99 -9.99 14.71
N ASN A 225 5.19 -9.39 14.66
CA ASN A 225 6.31 -9.78 13.80
C ASN A 225 7.54 -10.24 14.63
N SER A 226 8.64 -10.59 13.98
CA SER A 226 9.86 -11.12 14.61
C SER A 226 11.01 -10.11 14.71
N MET A 227 10.82 -8.89 14.21
CA MET A 227 11.79 -7.79 14.22
C MET A 227 11.82 -7.10 15.60
N SER A 228 12.99 -6.60 16.00
CA SER A 228 13.12 -5.86 17.27
C SER A 228 12.69 -4.39 17.18
N GLY A 229 12.52 -3.87 15.97
CA GLY A 229 12.17 -2.49 15.68
C GLY A 229 12.60 -2.11 14.26
N PHE A 230 12.42 -0.85 13.89
CA PHE A 230 12.83 -0.30 12.59
C PHE A 230 13.24 1.15 12.72
N SER A 231 13.96 1.66 11.72
CA SER A 231 14.25 3.09 11.62
C SER A 231 13.11 3.80 10.91
N LEU A 232 12.60 4.88 11.51
CA LEU A 232 11.68 5.81 10.86
C LEU A 232 12.35 6.44 9.63
N PRO A 233 11.66 6.61 8.50
CA PRO A 233 12.27 7.23 7.33
C PRO A 233 12.48 8.74 7.52
N VAL A 234 13.45 9.27 6.79
CA VAL A 234 13.70 10.72 6.74
C VAL A 234 12.79 11.32 5.69
N ASN A 235 11.82 12.14 6.11
CA ASN A 235 10.99 12.88 5.18
C ASN A 235 11.77 14.09 4.63
N THR A 236 11.98 14.17 3.32
CA THR A 236 12.84 15.24 2.75
C THR A 236 12.17 16.60 2.76
N GLN A 237 10.84 16.67 2.62
CA GLN A 237 10.09 17.91 2.59
C GLN A 237 9.76 18.42 3.99
N TYR A 238 9.51 17.50 4.92
CA TYR A 238 8.98 17.78 6.26
C TYR A 238 9.94 17.37 7.38
N SER A 239 11.25 17.25 7.07
CA SER A 239 12.28 16.85 8.04
C SER A 239 12.30 17.68 9.33
N SER A 240 11.87 18.94 9.29
CA SER A 240 11.82 19.83 10.46
C SER A 240 10.72 19.50 11.46
N PHE A 241 9.68 18.78 11.04
CA PHE A 241 8.58 18.40 11.93
C PHE A 241 8.90 17.17 12.80
N GLY A 242 9.81 16.31 12.32
CA GLY A 242 10.04 15.00 12.95
C GLY A 242 8.81 14.10 12.86
N TRP A 243 8.85 13.00 13.60
CA TRP A 243 7.74 12.07 13.79
C TRP A 243 7.20 12.20 15.21
N ILE A 244 5.90 11.99 15.37
CA ILE A 244 5.26 11.83 16.67
C ILE A 244 4.48 10.52 16.75
N ASP A 245 4.33 9.97 17.95
CA ASP A 245 3.45 8.82 18.21
C ASP A 245 2.18 9.21 18.96
N GLU A 246 1.24 8.26 19.09
CA GLU A 246 -0.07 8.49 19.74
C GLU A 246 0.03 8.87 21.24
N ASN A 247 1.21 8.72 21.83
CA ASN A 247 1.51 9.10 23.20
C ASN A 247 2.24 10.46 23.29
N ASN A 248 2.35 11.19 22.17
CA ASN A 248 3.08 12.45 22.00
C ASN A 248 4.60 12.35 22.21
N ASN A 249 5.19 11.16 22.04
CA ASN A 249 6.64 11.04 21.97
C ASN A 249 7.12 11.59 20.62
N GLN A 250 8.25 12.31 20.61
CA GLN A 250 8.84 12.90 19.41
C GLN A 250 10.08 12.12 18.97
N TYR A 251 10.29 12.02 17.67
CA TYR A 251 11.40 11.31 17.05
C TYR A 251 11.93 12.07 15.84
N ASP A 252 13.22 11.92 15.55
CA ASP A 252 13.81 12.38 14.30
C ASP A 252 13.70 11.31 13.21
N GLY A 253 13.77 11.74 11.94
CA GLY A 253 13.96 10.80 10.84
C GLY A 253 15.25 10.00 11.01
N GLY A 254 15.16 8.67 10.93
CA GLY A 254 16.26 7.74 11.16
C GLY A 254 16.27 7.09 12.55
N ASP A 255 15.50 7.62 13.51
CA ASP A 255 15.40 7.06 14.85
C ASP A 255 14.86 5.62 14.82
N PHE A 256 15.42 4.78 15.69
CA PHE A 256 15.01 3.40 15.84
C PHE A 256 13.86 3.28 16.83
N VAL A 257 12.72 2.74 16.38
CA VAL A 257 11.51 2.53 17.18
C VAL A 257 11.16 1.05 17.28
N SER A 258 10.60 0.64 18.41
CA SER A 258 10.24 -0.75 18.70
C SER A 258 8.80 -0.94 19.21
N ASN A 259 8.02 0.13 19.30
CA ASN A 259 6.61 0.03 19.69
C ASN A 259 5.76 -0.18 18.43
N PHE A 260 5.31 -1.41 18.22
CA PHE A 260 4.53 -1.78 17.03
C PHE A 260 3.03 -1.56 17.18
N ILE A 261 2.56 -1.08 18.33
CA ILE A 261 1.14 -0.89 18.63
C ILE A 261 0.69 0.50 18.18
N VAL A 262 1.50 1.51 18.48
CA VAL A 262 1.17 2.92 18.28
C VAL A 262 1.19 3.31 16.80
N GLU A 263 0.41 4.33 16.47
CA GLU A 263 0.57 5.06 15.20
C GLU A 263 1.78 6.00 15.28
N TYR A 264 2.49 6.16 14.16
CA TYR A 264 3.50 7.20 13.96
C TYR A 264 3.08 8.09 12.80
N TRP A 265 3.18 9.41 12.96
CA TRP A 265 2.93 10.34 11.88
C TRP A 265 3.84 11.56 11.94
N VAL A 266 4.01 12.21 10.80
CA VAL A 266 4.64 13.52 10.69
C VAL A 266 3.53 14.57 10.87
N PRO A 267 3.59 15.45 11.89
CA PRO A 267 2.58 16.47 12.12
C PRO A 267 2.79 17.63 11.14
N VAL A 268 2.51 17.38 9.85
CA VAL A 268 2.56 18.42 8.83
C VAL A 268 1.52 19.47 9.18
N THR A 269 1.99 20.67 9.48
CA THR A 269 1.13 21.81 9.79
C THR A 269 1.39 22.94 8.80
N TYR A 270 0.33 23.62 8.40
CA TYR A 270 0.45 24.89 7.70
C TYR A 270 0.61 26.02 8.73
N THR A 271 1.75 26.72 8.68
CA THR A 271 1.91 27.94 9.49
C THR A 271 1.16 29.07 8.82
N ILE A 272 0.17 29.63 9.51
CA ILE A 272 -0.61 30.79 9.03
C ILE A 272 0.33 31.94 8.69
N GLN A 273 0.12 32.55 7.53
CA GLN A 273 0.84 33.70 7.02
C GLN A 273 0.01 34.97 7.15
N ASP A 274 0.67 36.13 7.02
CA ASP A 274 0.03 37.45 7.05
C ASP A 274 -1.12 37.60 6.04
N ALA A 275 -1.04 36.91 4.91
CA ALA A 275 -2.04 36.97 3.85
C ALA A 275 -3.33 36.19 4.16
N ASP A 276 -3.27 35.24 5.09
CA ASP A 276 -4.38 34.34 5.38
C ASP A 276 -5.33 34.91 6.42
N VAL A 277 -5.03 36.05 7.03
CA VAL A 277 -5.81 36.57 8.16
C VAL A 277 -6.10 38.06 8.05
N THR A 278 -7.13 38.51 8.75
CA THR A 278 -7.30 39.92 9.12
C THR A 278 -7.11 40.05 10.63
N ILE A 279 -6.21 40.93 11.09
CA ILE A 279 -5.94 41.15 12.51
C ILE A 279 -6.29 42.57 12.95
N VAL A 280 -7.14 42.67 13.97
CA VAL A 280 -7.55 43.93 14.60
C VAL A 280 -7.15 43.91 16.06
N GLU A 281 -6.25 44.81 16.46
CA GLU A 281 -5.74 44.94 17.84
C GLU A 281 -5.21 43.61 18.41
N GLY A 282 -4.48 42.86 17.60
CA GLY A 282 -3.90 41.55 17.96
C GLY A 282 -4.90 40.39 17.99
N VAL A 283 -6.16 40.60 17.59
CA VAL A 283 -7.18 39.54 17.48
C VAL A 283 -7.37 39.15 16.02
N ILE A 284 -7.27 37.86 15.71
CA ILE A 284 -7.62 37.33 14.39
C ILE A 284 -9.13 37.43 14.21
N THR A 285 -9.56 38.18 13.21
CA THR A 285 -10.98 38.49 12.93
C THR A 285 -11.50 37.81 11.67
N GLU A 286 -10.61 37.34 10.80
CA GLU A 286 -10.95 36.66 9.56
C GLU A 286 -9.83 35.68 9.21
N PHE A 287 -10.19 34.55 8.60
CA PHE A 287 -9.24 33.54 8.11
C PHE A 287 -9.60 33.12 6.68
N ILE A 288 -8.70 33.43 5.75
CA ILE A 288 -8.79 33.28 4.30
C ILE A 288 -7.64 32.38 3.85
N TYR A 289 -7.79 31.09 4.09
CA TYR A 289 -6.86 30.05 3.64
C TYR A 289 -7.60 29.06 2.74
N ASP A 290 -6.92 28.39 1.83
CA ASP A 290 -7.51 27.43 0.90
C ASP A 290 -7.82 26.06 1.54
N TYR A 291 -7.44 25.88 2.81
CA TYR A 291 -7.70 24.69 3.62
C TYR A 291 -7.06 23.41 3.07
N THR A 292 -5.96 23.53 2.32
CA THR A 292 -5.25 22.34 1.81
C THR A 292 -4.65 21.51 2.93
N GLU A 293 -4.20 22.14 4.02
CA GLU A 293 -3.81 21.48 5.26
C GLU A 293 -4.83 21.75 6.36
N THR A 294 -5.28 20.71 7.05
CA THR A 294 -6.28 20.84 8.12
C THR A 294 -5.65 21.00 9.51
N SER A 295 -4.34 20.80 9.62
CA SER A 295 -3.57 21.06 10.84
C SER A 295 -2.81 22.38 10.66
N ILE A 296 -3.04 23.36 11.53
CA ILE A 296 -2.49 24.72 11.37
C ILE A 296 -1.71 25.19 12.59
N THR A 297 -0.66 25.99 12.35
CA THR A 297 0.10 26.68 13.40
C THR A 297 -0.17 28.19 13.31
N ILE A 298 -0.65 28.78 14.40
CA ILE A 298 -0.81 30.22 14.56
C ILE A 298 0.50 30.78 15.15
N PRO A 299 1.28 31.60 14.42
CA PRO A 299 2.51 32.16 14.97
C PRO A 299 2.22 33.31 15.96
N GLU A 300 3.20 33.62 16.81
CA GLU A 300 3.10 34.70 17.82
C GLU A 300 2.87 36.08 17.20
N ILE A 301 3.40 36.31 16.00
CA ILE A 301 3.32 37.57 15.27
C ILE A 301 2.69 37.34 13.90
N LEU A 302 1.64 38.10 13.59
CA LEU A 302 1.00 38.17 12.27
C LEU A 302 0.66 39.64 11.96
N GLN A 303 0.91 40.08 10.73
CA GLN A 303 0.76 41.46 10.26
C GLN A 303 1.44 42.49 11.18
N GLY A 304 2.58 42.10 11.79
CA GLY A 304 3.33 42.92 12.75
C GLY A 304 2.66 43.11 14.11
N GLN A 305 1.57 42.40 14.41
CA GLN A 305 0.86 42.43 15.69
C GLN A 305 1.08 41.12 16.44
N THR A 306 1.19 41.18 17.78
CA THR A 306 1.13 39.97 18.61
C THR A 306 -0.27 39.39 18.57
N VAL A 307 -0.37 38.11 18.25
CA VAL A 307 -1.64 37.38 18.26
C VAL A 307 -2.01 37.10 19.72
N ILE A 308 -3.06 37.77 20.19
CA ILE A 308 -3.55 37.69 21.58
C ILE A 308 -4.96 37.09 21.68
N GLY A 309 -5.60 36.81 20.54
CA GLY A 309 -6.92 36.20 20.53
C GLY A 309 -7.43 35.87 19.13
N ILE A 310 -8.55 35.15 19.12
CA ILE A 310 -9.34 34.83 17.94
C ILE A 310 -10.75 35.35 18.22
N ALA A 311 -11.32 36.08 17.27
CA ALA A 311 -12.62 36.70 17.42
C ALA A 311 -13.74 35.64 17.49
N ASP A 312 -14.76 35.95 18.28
CA ASP A 312 -16.06 35.28 18.29
C ASP A 312 -17.02 36.21 17.53
N ASP A 313 -17.20 35.93 16.24
CA ASP A 313 -18.28 36.54 15.48
C ASP A 313 -19.59 35.90 15.99
N ASN A 314 -20.58 36.72 16.35
CA ASN A 314 -21.82 36.27 17.01
C ASN A 314 -22.74 35.37 16.13
N THR A 315 -22.25 34.89 14.98
CA THR A 315 -22.94 34.00 14.06
C THR A 315 -22.10 32.80 13.58
N GLU A 316 -20.80 32.92 13.33
CA GLU A 316 -19.88 31.81 13.01
C GLU A 316 -18.44 32.12 13.48
N GLY A 317 -17.77 31.19 14.17
CA GLY A 317 -16.38 31.37 14.61
C GLY A 317 -15.39 31.54 13.45
N VAL A 318 -14.27 32.25 13.64
CA VAL A 318 -13.26 32.54 12.59
C VAL A 318 -12.76 31.29 11.86
N PHE A 319 -12.64 30.16 12.58
CA PHE A 319 -12.23 28.87 12.03
C PHE A 319 -13.40 27.87 11.88
N GLU A 320 -14.65 28.30 12.12
CA GLU A 320 -15.82 27.42 12.06
C GLU A 320 -16.10 26.94 10.63
N GLY A 321 -16.44 25.66 10.50
CA GLY A 321 -16.77 25.05 9.20
C GLY A 321 -15.61 24.96 8.21
N LYS A 322 -14.38 25.29 8.65
CA LYS A 322 -13.19 25.36 7.78
C LYS A 322 -12.42 24.04 7.64
N GLY A 323 -12.91 22.96 8.24
CA GLY A 323 -12.27 21.64 8.17
C GLY A 323 -10.97 21.53 8.96
N ILE A 324 -10.61 22.54 9.77
CA ILE A 324 -9.43 22.50 10.63
C ILE A 324 -9.61 21.40 11.69
N THR A 325 -8.67 20.47 11.73
CA THR A 325 -8.65 19.32 12.63
C THR A 325 -7.77 19.55 13.85
N GLU A 326 -6.74 20.40 13.73
CA GLU A 326 -5.78 20.69 14.79
C GLU A 326 -5.27 22.14 14.69
N VAL A 327 -5.03 22.77 15.85
CA VAL A 327 -4.49 24.14 15.93
C VAL A 327 -3.37 24.18 16.97
N PHE A 328 -2.19 24.63 16.54
CA PHE A 328 -1.03 24.87 17.40
C PHE A 328 -0.87 26.36 17.65
N PHE A 329 -0.66 26.72 18.92
CA PHE A 329 -0.37 28.07 19.38
C PHE A 329 1.11 28.18 19.77
N PRO A 330 1.70 29.39 19.74
CA PRO A 330 3.11 29.60 20.08
C PRO A 330 3.44 29.37 21.55
#